data_AF-A0A7K0U827-F1
#
_entry.id   AF-A0A7K0U827-F1
#
_cell.length_a   1.000
_cell.length_b   1.000
_cell.length_c   1.000
_cell.angle_alpha   90.00
_cell.angle_beta   90.00
_cell.angle_gamma   90.00
#
_symmetry.space_group_name_H-M   'P 1'
#
loop_
_entity.id
_entity.type
_entity.pdbx_description
1 polymer ?
#
loop_
_entity_poly.entity_id
_entity_poly.type
_entity_poly.pdbx_seq_one_letter_code
_entity_poly.pdbx_strand_id
1 'polypeptide(L)' 'DRLRQSGWRGSGWVRWSEPTNRGFLRAVDGLRRSAGAIGETDEEQRCAEFLMQLDPEWTRRSI' A
#
# COMPACT_ATOMS: atom_id res chain seq x y z
N ASP A 1 5.80 -4.32 -11.23
CA ASP A 1 6.02 -4.10 -9.80
C ASP A 1 7.23 -4.92 -9.34
N ARG A 2 8.25 -4.29 -8.74
CA ARG A 2 9.49 -4.98 -8.34
C ARG A 2 9.22 -6.14 -7.38
N LEU A 3 8.19 -6.06 -6.53
CA LEU A 3 7.89 -7.13 -5.58
C LEU A 3 7.44 -8.39 -6.31
N ARG A 4 6.60 -8.25 -7.35
CA ARG A 4 6.22 -9.39 -8.21
C ARG A 4 7.41 -9.96 -8.99
N GLN A 5 8.33 -9.11 -9.44
CA GLN A 5 9.58 -9.55 -10.07
C GLN A 5 10.49 -10.29 -9.07
N SER A 6 10.50 -9.87 -7.80
CA SER A 6 11.20 -10.52 -6.69
C SER A 6 10.49 -11.80 -6.19
N GLY A 7 9.55 -12.35 -6.95
CA GLY A 7 8.89 -13.62 -6.64
C GLY A 7 7.78 -13.51 -5.59
N TRP A 8 7.38 -12.30 -5.20
CA TRP A 8 6.27 -12.12 -4.27
C TRP A 8 4.94 -12.43 -4.96
N ARG A 9 4.25 -13.45 -4.45
CA ARG A 9 2.97 -13.94 -4.99
C ARG A 9 1.74 -13.51 -4.17
N GLY A 10 1.92 -12.53 -3.27
CA GLY A 10 0.95 -12.18 -2.24
C GLY A 10 1.17 -13.06 -1.01
N SER A 11 1.70 -12.47 0.05
CA SER A 11 1.95 -13.16 1.32
C SER A 11 0.83 -12.84 2.30
N GLY A 12 -0.36 -13.39 2.06
CA GLY A 12 -1.51 -13.24 2.96
C GLY A 12 -1.90 -11.79 3.28
N TRP A 13 -2.77 -11.63 4.27
CA TRP A 13 -3.16 -10.32 4.77
C TRP A 13 -1.99 -9.66 5.51
N VAL A 14 -1.74 -8.39 5.22
CA VAL A 14 -0.84 -7.52 5.98
C VAL A 14 -1.71 -6.48 6.68
N ARG A 15 -2.41 -6.92 7.73
CA ARG A 15 -3.44 -6.10 8.40
C ARG A 15 -2.84 -5.03 9.29
N TRP A 16 -3.49 -3.88 9.35
CA TRP A 16 -3.18 -2.78 10.26
C TRP A 16 -3.31 -3.15 11.75
N SER A 17 -4.22 -4.09 12.06
CA SER A 17 -4.44 -4.59 13.41
C SER A 17 -3.16 -5.15 14.03
N GLU A 18 -2.29 -5.74 13.22
CA GLU A 18 -0.98 -6.24 13.60
C GLU A 18 0.03 -5.07 13.70
N PRO A 19 0.50 -4.70 14.91
CA PRO A 19 1.34 -3.52 15.11
C PRO A 19 2.63 -3.55 14.30
N THR A 20 3.21 -4.72 14.08
CA THR A 20 4.45 -4.89 13.30
C THR A 20 4.31 -4.51 11.82
N ASN A 21 3.09 -4.60 11.26
CA ASN A 21 2.80 -4.25 9.87
C ASN A 21 2.67 -2.75 9.61
N ARG A 22 2.41 -1.94 10.65
CA ARG A 22 2.04 -0.53 10.48
C ARG A 22 3.11 0.30 9.79
N GLY A 23 4.38 0.01 10.04
CA GLY A 23 5.50 0.70 9.39
C GLY A 23 5.49 0.51 7.88
N PHE A 24 5.30 -0.74 7.43
CA PHE A 24 5.21 -1.08 6.01
C PHE A 24 3.99 -0.42 5.35
N LEU A 25 2.80 -0.55 5.94
CA LEU A 25 1.57 0.05 5.39
C LEU A 25 1.67 1.59 5.29
N ARG A 26 2.26 2.25 6.30
CA ARG A 26 2.52 3.70 6.27
C ARG A 26 3.49 4.09 5.15
N ALA A 27 4.52 3.28 4.89
CA ALA A 27 5.47 3.55 3.81
C ALA A 27 4.78 3.48 2.44
N VAL A 28 3.90 2.49 2.22
CA VAL A 28 3.12 2.37 0.98
C VAL A 28 2.12 3.53 0.84
N ASP A 29 1.43 3.95 1.91
CA ASP A 29 0.57 5.14 1.85
C ASP A 29 1.35 6.44 1.61
N GLY A 30 2.56 6.56 2.17
CA GLY A 30 3.46 7.67 1.90
C GLY A 30 3.87 7.74 0.42
N LEU A 31 4.15 6.58 -0.19
CA LEU A 31 4.42 6.46 -1.62
C LEU A 31 3.20 6.89 -2.45
N ARG A 32 2.02 6.40 -2.10
CA ARG A 32 0.73 6.78 -2.72
C ARG A 32 0.52 8.29 -2.70
N ARG A 33 0.64 8.93 -1.53
CA ARG A 33 0.47 10.38 -1.35
C ARG A 33 1.49 11.17 -2.16
N SER A 34 2.75 10.70 -2.19
CA SER A 34 3.82 11.37 -2.94
C SER A 34 3.60 11.30 -4.44
N ALA A 35 3.16 10.14 -4.96
CA ALA A 35 2.80 9.97 -6.36
C ALA A 35 1.68 10.93 -6.78
N GLY A 36 0.61 11.01 -5.98
CA GLY A 36 -0.48 11.97 -6.22
C GLY A 36 -0.01 13.42 -6.20
N ALA A 37 0.90 13.76 -5.27
CA ALA A 37 1.45 15.12 -5.16
C ALA A 37 2.30 15.56 -6.38
N ILE A 38 2.91 14.61 -7.11
CA ILE A 38 3.68 14.89 -8.32
C ILE A 38 2.89 14.64 -9.62
N GLY A 39 1.61 14.27 -9.53
CA GLY A 39 0.75 14.01 -10.68
C GLY A 39 0.86 12.61 -11.30
N GLU A 40 1.59 11.69 -10.65
CA GLU A 40 1.74 10.28 -11.07
C GLU A 40 0.50 9.47 -10.67
N THR A 41 -0.62 9.78 -11.31
CA THR A 41 -1.97 9.25 -10.97
C THR A 41 -2.03 7.73 -11.05
N ASP A 42 -1.39 7.13 -12.06
CA ASP A 42 -1.39 5.67 -12.24
C ASP A 42 -0.67 4.96 -11.08
N GLU A 43 0.43 5.53 -10.60
CA GLU A 43 1.17 4.96 -9.47
C GLU A 43 0.44 5.19 -8.14
N GLU A 44 -0.23 6.35 -7.98
CA GLU A 44 -1.13 6.58 -6.85
C GLU A 44 -2.22 5.50 -6.80
N GLN A 45 -2.90 5.25 -7.92
CA GLN A 45 -3.95 4.24 -8.00
C GLN A 45 -3.41 2.84 -7.71
N ARG A 46 -2.26 2.46 -8.29
CA ARG A 46 -1.63 1.16 -8.04
C ARG A 46 -1.29 0.97 -6.56
N CYS A 47 -0.76 2.00 -5.89
CA CYS A 47 -0.49 1.93 -4.45
C CYS A 47 -1.77 1.81 -3.62
N ALA A 48 -2.84 2.50 -4.02
CA ALA A 48 -4.14 2.40 -3.35
C ALA A 48 -4.75 1.00 -3.46
N GLU A 49 -4.77 0.43 -4.67
CA GLU A 49 -5.25 -0.94 -4.91
C GLU A 49 -4.42 -1.97 -4.14
N PHE A 50 -3.10 -1.76 -4.10
CA PHE A 50 -2.20 -2.62 -3.38
C PHE A 50 -2.43 -2.59 -1.86
N LEU A 51 -2.69 -1.41 -1.28
CA LEU A 51 -3.11 -1.29 0.12
C LEU A 51 -4.42 -2.05 0.42
N MET A 52 -5.42 -1.98 -0.47
CA MET A 52 -6.66 -2.78 -0.32
C MET A 52 -6.40 -4.29 -0.34
N GLN A 53 -5.48 -4.74 -1.21
CA GLN A 53 -5.14 -6.16 -1.31
C GLN A 53 -4.45 -6.67 -0.04
N LEU A 54 -3.68 -5.82 0.62
CA LEU A 54 -2.98 -6.12 1.86
C LEU A 54 -3.92 -6.11 3.07
N ASP A 55 -4.81 -5.12 3.12
CA ASP A 55 -5.80 -4.95 4.19
C ASP A 55 -7.12 -4.37 3.62
N PRO A 56 -8.21 -5.14 3.53
CA PRO A 56 -9.50 -4.66 3.03
C PRO A 56 -10.13 -3.61 3.95
N GLU A 57 -9.72 -3.60 5.22
CA GLU A 57 -10.15 -2.60 6.19
C GLU A 57 -9.32 -1.32 6.11
N TRP A 58 -8.40 -1.21 5.14
CA TRP A 58 -7.68 0.02 4.80
C TRP A 58 -8.62 1.08 4.22
N THR A 59 -9.68 1.45 4.93
CA THR A 59 -10.59 2.51 4.50
C THR A 59 -9.96 3.84 4.87
N ARG A 60 -9.52 4.61 3.85
CA ARG A 60 -9.18 6.05 3.84
C ARG A 60 -9.14 6.68 5.23
N ARG A 61 -8.17 6.28 6.06
CA ARG A 61 -7.84 7.01 7.27
C ARG A 61 -7.10 8.24 6.78
N SER A 62 -7.85 9.33 6.63
CA SER A 62 -7.28 10.68 6.61
C SER A 62 -6.61 10.90 7.97
N ILE A 63 -5.37 10.45 8.10
CA ILE A 63 -4.42 10.97 9.08
C ILE A 63 -3.69 12.13 8.44
#